data_AF-A0A3D3RH95-F1
#
_entry.id   AF-A0A3D3RH95-F1
#
_cell.length_a   1.000
_cell.length_b   1.000
_cell.length_c   1.000
_cell.angle_alpha   90.00
_cell.angle_beta   90.00
_cell.angle_gamma   90.00
#
_symmetry.space_group_name_H-M   'P 1'
#
loop_
_entity.id
_entity.type
_entity.pdbx_description
1 polymer ?
#
loop_
_entity_poly.entity_id
_entity_poly.type
_entity_poly.pdbx_seq_one_letter_code
_entity_poly.pdbx_strand_id
1 'polypeptide(L)'
;VNHHSVAEQAFALLMGIARMTRTQDRAVRSGEWERELTPRVWGSTIGIVGLGRIGQAVATRAIGMGMHVLAYDPFPNEEFAKT
;
A
#
# COMPACT_ATOMS: atom_id res chain seq x y z
N VAL A 1 -1.44 -15.59 14.39
CA VAL A 1 -1.98 -15.36 13.02
C VAL A 1 -1.13 -14.31 12.32
N ASN A 2 -0.75 -14.49 11.05
CA ASN A 2 0.28 -13.70 10.33
C ASN A 2 -0.25 -12.49 9.51
N HIS A 3 -1.53 -12.17 9.62
CA HIS A 3 -2.20 -11.18 8.78
C HIS A 3 -1.54 -9.77 8.79
N HIS A 4 -0.97 -9.34 9.93
CA HIS A 4 -0.20 -8.08 9.99
C HIS A 4 1.07 -8.13 9.14
N SER A 5 1.84 -9.21 9.22
CA SER A 5 3.04 -9.41 8.42
C SER A 5 2.73 -9.46 6.92
N VAL A 6 1.60 -10.08 6.54
CA VAL A 6 1.15 -10.09 5.13
C VAL A 6 0.74 -8.68 4.68
N ALA A 7 0.02 -7.92 5.53
CA ALA A 7 -0.35 -6.54 5.22
C ALA A 7 0.87 -5.60 5.09
N GLU A 8 1.88 -5.79 5.95
CA GLU A 8 3.18 -5.08 5.86
C GLU A 8 3.90 -5.41 4.57
N GLN A 9 3.97 -6.68 4.18
CA GLN A 9 4.58 -7.08 2.92
C GLN A 9 3.85 -6.50 1.71
N ALA A 10 2.51 -6.48 1.72
CA ALA A 10 1.72 -5.86 0.65
C ALA A 10 2.03 -4.35 0.52
N PHE A 11 2.12 -3.63 1.65
CA PHE A 11 2.49 -2.21 1.66
C PHE A 11 3.94 -1.98 1.22
N ALA A 12 4.87 -2.85 1.62
CA ALA A 12 6.26 -2.77 1.18
C ALA A 12 6.38 -2.90 -0.35
N LEU A 13 5.64 -3.83 -0.95
CA LEU A 13 5.59 -3.99 -2.40
C LEU A 13 4.95 -2.79 -3.09
N LEU A 14 3.82 -2.29 -2.57
CA LEU A 14 3.16 -1.08 -3.08
C LEU A 14 4.13 0.12 -3.10
N MET A 15 4.82 0.36 -1.99
CA MET A 15 5.78 1.45 -1.87
C MET A 15 7.01 1.25 -2.76
N GLY A 16 7.49 0.00 -2.88
CA GLY A 16 8.60 -0.34 -3.76
C GLY A 16 8.32 0.01 -5.23
N ILE A 17 7.08 -0.18 -5.67
CA ILE A 17 6.62 0.22 -7.01
C ILE A 17 6.43 1.73 -7.08
N ALA A 18 5.64 2.31 -6.17
CA ALA A 18 5.29 3.73 -6.19
C ALA A 18 6.52 4.64 -6.16
N ARG A 19 7.58 4.23 -5.44
CA ARG A 19 8.83 5.01 -5.30
C ARG A 19 9.96 4.51 -6.20
N MET A 20 9.69 3.53 -7.06
CA MET A 20 10.67 2.91 -7.94
C MET A 20 11.95 2.48 -7.19
N THR A 21 11.80 2.02 -5.94
CA THR A 21 12.91 1.85 -4.99
C THR A 21 14.02 0.97 -5.55
N ARG A 22 13.66 -0.10 -6.27
CA ARG A 22 14.64 -1.01 -6.90
C ARG A 22 15.46 -0.30 -7.99
N THR A 23 14.82 0.49 -8.84
CA THR A 23 15.51 1.20 -9.93
C THR A 23 16.43 2.27 -9.36
N GLN A 24 15.91 3.05 -8.42
CA GLN A 24 16.64 4.14 -7.77
C GLN A 24 17.82 3.62 -6.93
N ASP A 25 17.67 2.51 -6.19
CA ASP A 25 18.80 1.87 -5.48
C ASP A 25 19.91 1.43 -6.45
N ARG A 26 19.55 0.86 -7.61
CA ARG A 26 20.54 0.44 -8.62
C ARG A 26 21.30 1.62 -9.21
N ALA A 27 20.61 2.72 -9.55
CA ALA A 27 21.24 3.92 -10.10
C ALA A 27 22.24 4.54 -9.11
N VAL A 28 21.85 4.67 -7.84
CA VAL A 28 22.76 5.20 -6.81
C VAL A 28 23.99 4.31 -6.65
N ARG A 29 23.83 2.98 -6.71
CA ARG A 29 24.97 2.03 -6.66
C ARG A 29 25.86 2.05 -7.90
N SER A 30 25.35 2.46 -9.07
CA SER A 30 26.16 2.68 -10.27
C SER A 30 26.83 4.06 -10.30
N GLY A 31 26.64 4.90 -9.28
CA GLY A 31 27.19 6.26 -9.22
C GLY A 31 26.34 7.31 -9.90
N GLU A 32 25.12 6.95 -10.32
CA GLU A 32 24.15 7.85 -10.93
C GLU A 32 23.23 8.43 -9.85
N TRP A 33 22.92 9.73 -9.95
CA TRP A 33 21.98 10.40 -9.05
C TRP A 33 20.89 11.08 -9.87
N GLU A 34 19.93 10.28 -10.32
CA GLU A 34 18.81 10.73 -11.13
C GLU A 34 17.63 11.11 -10.24
N ARG A 35 17.11 12.33 -10.42
CA ARG A 35 15.91 12.79 -9.71
C ARG A 35 14.69 12.61 -10.59
N GLU A 36 14.12 11.40 -10.56
CA GLU A 36 12.87 11.12 -11.25
C GLU A 36 11.65 11.47 -10.38
N LEU A 37 10.62 12.01 -11.01
CA LEU A 37 9.33 12.22 -10.37
C LEU A 37 8.63 10.86 -10.19
N THR A 38 8.56 10.41 -8.94
CA THR A 38 7.84 9.19 -8.58
C THR A 38 6.44 9.52 -8.06
N PRO A 39 5.42 8.71 -8.40
CA PRO A 39 4.09 8.87 -7.83
C PRO A 39 4.12 8.89 -6.29
N ARG A 40 3.30 9.74 -5.69
CA ARG A 40 3.06 9.71 -4.25
C ARG A 40 1.80 8.91 -3.94
N VAL A 41 1.84 8.16 -2.85
CA VAL A 41 0.67 7.44 -2.34
C VAL A 41 -0.24 8.33 -1.49
N TRP A 42 0.30 9.38 -0.87
CA TRP A 42 -0.50 10.32 -0.11
C TRP A 42 -1.54 11.02 -1.01
N GLY A 43 -2.80 11.01 -0.58
CA GLY A 43 -3.93 11.56 -1.32
C GLY A 43 -4.40 10.70 -2.52
N SER A 44 -3.75 9.55 -2.79
CA SER A 44 -4.20 8.65 -3.84
C SER A 44 -5.26 7.67 -3.31
N THR A 45 -5.95 6.98 -4.23
CA THR A 45 -6.94 5.97 -3.89
C THR A 45 -6.35 4.57 -4.00
N ILE A 46 -6.53 3.74 -2.97
CA ILE A 46 -6.26 2.31 -3.02
C ILE A 46 -7.57 1.53 -3.12
N GLY A 47 -7.61 0.56 -4.05
CA GLY A 47 -8.69 -0.42 -4.15
C GLY A 47 -8.28 -1.73 -3.48
N ILE A 48 -9.10 -2.22 -2.56
CA ILE A 48 -8.90 -3.47 -1.84
C ILE A 48 -9.97 -4.47 -2.27
N VAL A 49 -9.56 -5.59 -2.86
CA VAL A 49 -10.46 -6.70 -3.22
C VAL A 49 -10.29 -7.80 -2.19
N GLY A 50 -11.31 -7.98 -1.36
CA GLY A 50 -11.30 -8.83 -0.17
C GLY A 50 -11.01 -8.03 1.12
N LEU A 51 -12.01 -7.92 1.98
CA LEU A 51 -12.00 -7.19 3.26
C LEU A 51 -12.05 -8.14 4.47
N GLY A 52 -11.37 -9.29 4.35
CA GLY A 52 -11.06 -10.17 5.49
C GLY A 52 -9.93 -9.60 6.37
N ARG A 53 -9.38 -10.42 7.29
CA ARG A 53 -8.37 -9.97 8.29
C ARG A 53 -7.15 -9.24 7.68
N ILE A 54 -6.65 -9.69 6.53
CA ILE A 54 -5.52 -9.05 5.84
C ILE A 54 -5.98 -7.75 5.17
N GLY A 55 -7.09 -7.78 4.43
CA GLY A 55 -7.63 -6.60 3.74
C GLY A 55 -7.94 -5.46 4.71
N GLN A 56 -8.51 -5.76 5.87
CA GLN A 56 -8.73 -4.80 6.95
C GLN A 56 -7.41 -4.23 7.48
N ALA A 57 -6.41 -5.07 7.73
CA ALA A 57 -5.09 -4.62 8.19
C ALA A 57 -4.35 -3.76 7.14
N VAL A 58 -4.56 -4.00 5.85
CA VAL A 58 -4.10 -3.16 4.73
C VAL A 58 -4.86 -1.83 4.73
N ALA A 59 -6.19 -1.84 4.85
CA ALA A 59 -7.02 -0.63 4.89
C ALA A 59 -6.60 0.32 6.02
N THR A 60 -6.35 -0.20 7.23
CA THR A 60 -5.87 0.61 8.36
C THR A 60 -4.54 1.33 8.04
N ARG A 61 -3.60 0.65 7.39
CA ARG A 61 -2.31 1.23 6.97
C ARG A 61 -2.50 2.27 5.87
N ALA A 62 -3.39 2.01 4.91
CA ALA A 62 -3.73 2.95 3.84
C ALA A 62 -4.28 4.27 4.38
N ILE A 63 -5.23 4.19 5.31
CA ILE A 63 -5.78 5.36 5.99
C ILE A 63 -4.67 6.12 6.74
N GLY A 64 -3.82 5.40 7.48
CA GLY A 64 -2.67 6.00 8.17
C GLY A 64 -1.65 6.67 7.24
N MET A 65 -1.55 6.22 5.98
CA MET A 65 -0.73 6.81 4.93
C MET A 65 -1.42 7.98 4.18
N GLY A 66 -2.64 8.33 4.59
CA GLY A 66 -3.43 9.41 3.99
C GLY A 66 -4.00 9.06 2.61
N MET A 67 -4.29 7.78 2.36
CA MET A 67 -4.94 7.31 1.14
C MET A 67 -6.47 7.29 1.29
N HIS A 68 -7.19 7.45 0.19
CA HIS A 68 -8.60 7.11 0.12
C HIS A 68 -8.74 5.60 -0.11
N VAL A 69 -9.56 4.93 0.69
CA VAL A 69 -9.73 3.47 0.58
C VAL A 69 -11.08 3.16 -0.06
N LEU A 70 -11.05 2.38 -1.13
CA LEU A 70 -12.22 1.68 -1.68
C LEU A 70 -12.03 0.19 -1.42
N ALA A 71 -13.07 -0.50 -0.99
CA ALA A 71 -13.02 -1.93 -0.75
C ALA A 71 -14.22 -2.64 -1.35
N TYR A 72 -14.01 -3.86 -1.80
CA TYR A 72 -15.06 -4.78 -2.22
C TYR A 72 -14.85 -6.14 -1.56
N ASP A 73 -15.90 -6.67 -0.94
CA ASP A 73 -15.96 -8.03 -0.43
C ASP A 73 -17.42 -8.54 -0.58
N PRO A 74 -17.66 -9.79 -1.03
CA PRO A 74 -19.01 -10.35 -1.08
C PRO A 74 -19.69 -10.48 0.30
N PHE A 75 -18.91 -10.59 1.39
CA PHE A 75 -19.38 -10.76 2.76
C PHE A 75 -18.61 -9.82 3.69
N PRO A 76 -18.80 -8.49 3.57
CA PRO A 76 -18.00 -7.54 4.31
C PRO A 76 -18.33 -7.57 5.81
N ASN A 77 -17.32 -7.27 6.64
CA ASN A 77 -17.60 -6.83 7.99
C ASN A 77 -18.14 -5.40 7.95
N GLU A 78 -19.46 -5.27 8.10
CA GLU A 78 -20.20 -3.99 8.06
C GLU A 78 -19.74 -2.97 9.11
N GLU A 79 -19.28 -3.43 10.28
CA GLU A 79 -18.78 -2.54 11.33
C GLU A 79 -17.46 -1.89 10.89
N PHE A 80 -16.54 -2.71 10.37
CA PHE A 80 -15.26 -2.21 9.86
C PHE A 80 -15.44 -1.32 8.63
N ALA A 81 -16.32 -1.70 7.70
CA ALA A 81 -16.53 -0.96 6.44
C ALA A 81 -17.06 0.47 6.62
N LYS A 82 -17.62 0.79 7.80
CA LYS A 82 -18.17 2.12 8.13
C LYS A 82 -17.18 3.01 8.87
N THR A 83 -15.99 2.50 9.22
CA THR A 83 -14.92 3.22 9.92
C THR A 83 -14.09 4.02 8.92
#